data_AF-A0A8K0SLI4-F1
#
_entry.id   AF-A0A8K0SLI4-F1
#
_cell.length_a   1.000
_cell.length_b   1.000
_cell.length_c   1.000
_cell.angle_alpha   90.00
_cell.angle_beta   90.00
_cell.angle_gamma   90.00
#
_symmetry.space_group_name_H-M   'P 1'
#
loop_
_entity.id
_entity.type
_entity.pdbx_description
1 polymer ?
#
loop_
_entity_poly.entity_id
_entity_poly.type
_entity_poly.pdbx_seq_one_letter_code
_entity_poly.pdbx_strand_id
1 'polypeptide(L)' 'MPGQTPPWFEQVMRQKYNDPVKLRDYLDETYGPDNYLVKTRSNRWILCLPAPLKAGELDMIEKKVRFHYNSRD' A
#
# COMPACT_ATOMS: atom_id res chain seq x y z
N MET A 1 -31.11 -4.84 -4.15
CA MET A 1 -29.83 -5.39 -4.65
C MET A 1 -28.83 -5.28 -3.51
N PRO A 2 -28.28 -6.36 -2.95
CA PRO A 2 -27.29 -6.22 -1.89
C PRO A 2 -26.07 -5.51 -2.48
N GLY A 3 -25.69 -4.39 -1.83
CA GLY A 3 -24.60 -3.52 -2.23
C GLY A 3 -23.29 -4.30 -2.32
N GLN A 4 -22.88 -4.60 -3.55
CA GLN A 4 -21.58 -5.16 -3.84
C GLN A 4 -20.57 -4.03 -3.68
N THR A 5 -20.00 -3.91 -2.47
CA THR A 5 -18.80 -3.09 -2.28
C THR A 5 -17.80 -3.54 -3.34
N PRO A 6 -17.18 -2.62 -4.11
CA PRO A 6 -16.23 -3.02 -5.13
C PRO A 6 -15.18 -3.94 -4.48
N PRO A 7 -14.80 -5.04 -5.15
CA PRO A 7 -13.80 -5.94 -4.60
C PRO A 7 -12.49 -5.16 -4.52
N TRP A 8 -12.12 -4.78 -3.29
CA TRP A 8 -10.80 -4.22 -3.06
C TRP A 8 -9.78 -5.30 -3.37
N PHE A 9 -8.87 -5.02 -4.28
CA PHE A 9 -7.78 -5.91 -4.62
C PHE A 9 -6.76 -5.86 -3.49
N GLU A 10 -6.71 -6.95 -2.72
CA GLU A 10 -5.77 -7.09 -1.61
C GLU A 10 -4.41 -7.55 -2.12
N GLN A 11 -3.37 -6.81 -1.77
CA GLN A 11 -1.98 -7.18 -2.00
C GLN A 11 -1.19 -7.19 -0.72
N VAL A 12 -0.59 -8.34 -0.45
CA VAL A 12 0.26 -8.52 0.72
C VAL A 12 1.62 -7.91 0.43
N MET A 13 1.98 -6.88 1.19
CA MET A 13 3.31 -6.30 1.13
C MET A 13 4.32 -7.32 1.65
N ARG A 14 5.45 -7.44 0.95
CA ARG A 14 6.52 -8.39 1.27
C ARG A 14 7.36 -7.87 2.43
N GLN A 15 7.49 -6.55 2.54
CA GLN A 15 8.26 -5.89 3.59
C GLN A 15 7.35 -5.33 4.68
N LYS A 16 7.90 -5.25 5.90
CA LYS A 16 7.32 -4.47 6.99
C LYS A 16 7.96 -3.09 6.96
N TYR A 17 7.13 -2.07 7.10
CA TYR A 17 7.57 -0.68 7.18
C TYR A 17 7.52 -0.25 8.65
N ASN A 18 8.58 0.40 9.14
CA ASN A 18 8.65 0.87 10.52
C ASN A 18 7.82 2.14 10.74
N ASP A 19 7.54 2.88 9.68
CA ASP A 19 6.81 4.14 9.66
C ASP A 19 5.62 4.07 8.67
N PRO A 20 4.39 3.84 9.18
CA PRO A 20 3.17 3.83 8.38
C PRO A 20 2.83 5.17 7.74
N VAL A 21 3.36 6.28 8.27
CA VAL A 21 3.05 7.63 7.77
C VAL A 21 3.62 7.79 6.37
N LYS A 22 4.89 7.43 6.15
CA LYS A 22 5.50 7.52 4.81
C LYS A 22 4.84 6.64 3.76
N LEU A 23 4.33 5.47 4.16
CA LEU A 23 3.55 4.64 3.25
C LEU A 23 2.24 5.35 2.88
N ARG A 24 1.55 5.94 3.85
CA ARG A 24 0.32 6.72 3.59
C ARG A 24 0.59 7.93 2.70
N ASP A 25 1.61 8.74 3.00
CA ASP A 25 1.95 9.92 2.18
C ASP A 25 2.16 9.52 0.72
N TYR A 26 2.92 8.45 0.49
CA TYR A 26 3.14 7.93 -0.86
C TYR A 26 1.86 7.43 -1.53
N LEU A 27 0.99 6.74 -0.79
CA LEU A 27 -0.29 6.24 -1.31
C LEU A 27 -1.29 7.38 -1.55
N ASP A 28 -1.29 8.41 -0.71
CA ASP A 28 -2.07 9.65 -0.87
C ASP A 28 -1.64 10.39 -2.14
N GLU A 29 -0.33 10.51 -2.39
CA GLU A 29 0.21 11.12 -3.62
C GLU A 29 -0.08 10.29 -4.88
N THR A 30 -0.05 8.96 -4.77
CA THR A 30 -0.15 8.05 -5.93
C THR A 30 -1.60 7.74 -6.31
N TYR A 31 -2.45 7.48 -5.31
CA TYR A 31 -3.83 7.02 -5.50
C TYR A 31 -4.86 8.04 -4.99
N GLY A 32 -4.49 8.90 -4.04
CA GLY A 32 -5.41 9.77 -3.32
C GLY A 32 -5.87 9.14 -2.00
N PRO A 33 -6.13 9.95 -0.96
CA PRO A 33 -6.39 9.49 0.41
C PRO A 33 -7.62 8.57 0.57
N ASP A 34 -8.60 8.68 -0.33
CA ASP A 34 -9.83 7.88 -0.29
C ASP A 34 -9.79 6.63 -1.20
N ASN A 35 -8.69 6.42 -1.93
CA ASN A 35 -8.56 5.39 -2.97
C ASN A 35 -7.66 4.22 -2.58
N TYR A 36 -7.38 4.03 -1.29
CA TYR A 36 -6.66 2.86 -0.80
C TYR A 36 -7.04 2.55 0.66
N LEU A 37 -6.78 1.32 1.09
CA LEU A 37 -6.82 0.93 2.49
C LEU A 37 -5.56 0.15 2.84
N VAL A 38 -4.99 0.39 4.03
CA VAL A 38 -3.89 -0.41 4.57
C VAL A 38 -4.42 -1.17 5.78
N LYS A 39 -4.38 -2.51 5.71
CA LYS A 39 -4.73 -3.41 6.80
C LYS A 39 -3.47 -4.10 7.31
N THR A 40 -3.46 -4.45 8.59
CA THR A 40 -2.40 -5.30 9.16
C THR A 40 -3.01 -6.61 9.62
N ARG A 41 -2.51 -7.73 9.10
CA ARG A 41 -2.95 -9.09 9.48
C ARG A 41 -1.73 -9.97 9.74
N SER A 42 -1.68 -10.61 10.91
CA SER A 42 -0.58 -11.51 11.28
C SER A 42 0.81 -10.88 11.08
N ASN A 43 0.95 -9.61 11.49
CA ASN A 43 2.18 -8.84 11.35
C ASN A 43 2.63 -8.60 9.89
N ARG A 44 1.73 -8.78 8.91
CA ARG A 44 1.93 -8.41 7.49
C ARG A 44 0.99 -7.28 7.12
N TRP A 45 1.49 -6.40 6.27
CA TRP A 45 0.73 -5.27 5.76
C TRP A 45 0.05 -5.68 4.47
N ILE A 46 -1.21 -5.33 4.33
CA ILE A 46 -2.07 -5.66 3.21
C ILE A 46 -2.57 -4.34 2.66
N LEU A 47 -2.15 -4.04 1.43
CA LEU A 47 -2.61 -2.90 0.67
C LEU A 47 -3.86 -3.31 -0.11
N CYS A 48 -4.97 -2.63 0.12
CA CYS A 48 -6.22 -2.85 -0.60
C CYS A 48 -6.44 -1.67 -1.54
N LEU A 49 -6.61 -1.94 -2.84
CA LEU A 49 -6.80 -0.92 -3.87
C LEU A 49 -8.08 -1.17 -4.66
N PRO A 50 -8.72 -0.14 -5.23
CA PRO A 50 -9.89 -0.30 -6.09
C PRO A 50 -9.58 -1.00 -7.43
N ALA A 51 -8.29 -1.07 -7.80
CA ALA A 51 -7.81 -1.73 -9.02
C ALA A 51 -6.64 -2.68 -8.71
N PRO A 52 -6.46 -3.75 -9.49
CA PRO A 52 -5.33 -4.65 -9.31
C PRO A 52 -4.02 -3.95 -9.67
N LEU A 53 -3.00 -4.12 -8.82
CA LEU A 53 -1.63 -3.67 -9.15
C LEU A 53 -1.11 -4.42 -10.37
N LYS A 54 -0.42 -3.69 -11.25
CA LYS A 54 0.31 -4.32 -12.35
C LYS A 54 1.53 -5.07 -11.81
N ALA A 55 2.01 -6.04 -12.59
CA ALA A 55 3.23 -6.76 -12.25
C ALA A 55 4.40 -5.76 -12.07
N GLY A 56 5.06 -5.83 -10.91
CA GLY A 56 6.17 -4.93 -10.56
C GLY A 56 5.77 -3.61 -9.88
N GLU A 57 4.49 -3.21 -9.90
CA GLU A 57 4.09 -1.99 -9.18
C GLU A 57 4.24 -2.12 -7.68
N LEU A 58 3.86 -3.28 -7.10
CA LEU A 58 4.08 -3.53 -5.69
C LEU A 58 5.55 -3.31 -5.31
N ASP A 59 6.49 -3.83 -6.10
CA ASP A 59 7.94 -3.67 -5.89
C ASP A 59 8.39 -2.20 -6.00
N MET A 60 7.80 -1.42 -6.91
CA MET A 60 8.07 0.02 -7.01
C MET A 60 7.58 0.78 -5.77
N ILE A 61 6.38 0.47 -5.28
CA ILE A 61 5.83 1.03 -4.04
C ILE A 61 6.77 0.70 -2.88
N GLU A 62 7.16 -0.57 -2.76
CA GLU A 62 8.06 -1.01 -1.68
C GLU A 62 9.42 -0.32 -1.76
N LYS A 63 10.00 -0.18 -2.96
CA LYS A 63 11.28 0.49 -3.19
C LYS A 63 11.23 1.97 -2.87
N LYS A 64 10.19 2.69 -3.31
CA LYS A 64 10.04 4.12 -3.03
C LYS A 64 9.90 4.36 -1.53
N VAL A 65 9.00 3.63 -0.88
CA VAL A 65 8.80 3.75 0.56
C VAL A 65 10.10 3.42 1.30
N ARG A 66 10.85 2.39 0.88
CA ARG A 66 12.17 2.04 1.46
C ARG A 66 13.24 3.09 1.23
N PHE A 67 13.31 3.71 0.06
CA PHE A 67 14.32 4.73 -0.26
C PHE A 67 14.28 5.89 0.75
N HIS A 68 13.08 6.22 1.26
CA HIS A 68 12.88 7.21 2.31
C HIS A 68 13.30 6.77 3.72
N TYR A 69 13.69 5.51 3.95
CA TYR A 69 14.28 5.05 5.22
C TYR A 69 15.81 4.97 5.18
N ASN A 70 16.39 4.76 4.00
CA ASN A 70 17.84 4.68 3.84
C ASN A 70 18.52 6.05 3.70
N SER A 71 17.75 7.13 3.69
CA SER A 71 18.23 8.51 3.80
C SER A 71 18.38 8.88 5.28
N ARG A 72 19.34 8.23 5.94
CA ARG A 72 19.99 8.68 7.17
C ARG A 72 21.48 8.65 6.86
N ASP A 73 21.96 9.74 6.28
CA ASP A 73 23.33 10.23 6.46
C ASP A 73 23.25 11.37 7.47
#